data_AF-A0A395L506-F1
#
_entry.id   AF-A0A395L506-F1
#
_cell.length_a   1.000
_cell.length_b   1.000
_cell.length_c   1.000
_cell.angle_alpha   90.00
_cell.angle_beta   90.00
_cell.angle_gamma   90.00
#
_symmetry.space_group_name_H-M   'P 1'
#
loop_
_entity.id
_entity.type
_entity.pdbx_description
1 polymer ?
#
loop_
_entity_poly.entity_id
_entity_poly.type
_entity_poly.pdbx_seq_one_letter_code
_entity_poly.pdbx_strand_id
1 'polypeptide(L)'
;MDNLARGFGASPLEVIDDGRLKVAFLAIPALFLADGLRDVHKPVALWVAALDDIVPVVPDFAILRDGLPVRPVSHIEPDAGLYSFLAPYTRTQRAELYEICTDLPGFDRVAFHPRLNAAAVAFFRANL
;
A
#
# COMPACT_ATOMS: atom_id res chain seq x y z
N MET A 1 -24.67 -9.56 -4.89
CA MET A 1 -23.27 -9.71 -4.48
C MET A 1 -23.12 -8.83 -3.28
N ASP A 2 -23.23 -9.44 -2.10
CA ASP A 2 -23.40 -8.76 -0.84
C ASP A 2 -22.22 -7.83 -0.57
N ASN A 3 -22.53 -6.54 -0.46
CA ASN A 3 -21.67 -5.58 0.19
C ASN A 3 -21.42 -6.11 1.61
N LEU A 4 -20.25 -6.70 1.82
CA LEU A 4 -19.67 -6.86 3.14
C LEU A 4 -19.65 -5.46 3.76
N ALA A 5 -20.70 -5.17 4.53
CA ALA A 5 -20.80 -4.01 5.39
C ALA A 5 -19.72 -4.19 6.46
N ARG A 6 -18.47 -3.84 6.10
CA ARG A 6 -17.40 -3.66 7.06
C ARG A 6 -17.86 -2.52 7.96
N GLY A 7 -18.36 -2.86 9.14
CA GLY A 7 -18.82 -1.92 10.15
C GLY A 7 -17.65 -1.13 10.73
N PHE A 8 -17.04 -0.25 9.94
CA PHE A 8 -16.06 0.73 10.37
C PHE A 8 -16.75 2.10 10.34
N GLY A 9 -16.77 2.78 11.49
CA GLY A 9 -17.15 4.19 11.67
C GLY A 9 -18.48 4.62 11.01
N ALA A 10 -19.53 4.83 11.81
CA ALA A 10 -20.82 5.32 11.33
C ALA A 10 -20.79 6.72 10.67
N SER A 11 -19.65 7.40 10.71
CA SER A 11 -19.42 8.70 10.09
C SER A 11 -18.08 8.70 9.35
N PRO A 12 -18.01 9.27 8.13
CA PRO A 12 -16.75 9.50 7.44
C PRO A 12 -15.78 10.29 8.33
N LEU A 13 -14.50 9.92 8.30
CA LEU A 13 -13.47 10.78 8.87
C LEU A 13 -13.49 12.11 8.12
N GLU A 14 -13.37 13.23 8.84
CA GLU A 14 -13.16 14.53 8.18
C GLU A 14 -11.83 14.47 7.42
N VAL A 15 -11.91 14.64 6.09
CA VAL A 15 -10.74 14.67 5.21
C VAL A 15 -10.38 16.13 4.97
N ILE A 16 -9.22 16.54 5.46
CA ILE A 16 -8.68 17.89 5.24
C ILE A 16 -7.67 17.81 4.09
N ASP A 17 -7.90 18.53 2.99
CA ASP A 17 -6.88 18.71 1.93
C ASP A 17 -5.76 19.61 2.46
N ASP A 18 -4.67 19.00 2.93
CA ASP A 18 -3.45 19.72 3.26
C ASP A 18 -2.69 20.04 1.96
N GLY A 19 -2.83 21.27 1.49
CA GLY A 19 -2.19 21.75 0.27
C GLY A 19 -0.65 21.67 0.27
N ARG A 20 0.01 21.39 1.41
CA ARG A 20 1.46 21.12 1.48
C ARG A 20 1.81 19.72 0.98
N LEU A 21 0.89 18.76 1.06
CA LEU A 21 1.04 17.41 0.53
C LEU A 21 0.75 17.43 -0.98
N LYS A 22 1.75 17.11 -1.79
CA LYS A 22 1.67 17.22 -3.25
C LYS A 22 1.46 15.88 -3.96
N VAL A 23 1.90 14.79 -3.35
CA VAL A 23 1.98 13.46 -3.95
C VAL A 23 2.06 12.41 -2.84
N ALA A 24 1.50 11.22 -3.07
CA ALA A 24 1.56 10.11 -2.12
C ALA A 24 2.11 8.83 -2.77
N PHE A 25 3.02 8.15 -2.07
CA PHE A 25 3.45 6.80 -2.41
C PHE A 25 3.00 5.87 -1.29
N LEU A 26 2.11 4.93 -1.61
CA LEU A 26 1.46 4.07 -0.63
C LEU A 26 1.88 2.62 -0.88
N ALA A 27 2.40 1.98 0.16
CA ALA A 27 2.71 0.56 0.18
C ALA A 27 1.71 -0.16 1.09
N ILE A 28 0.93 -1.07 0.52
CA ILE A 28 -0.12 -1.85 1.18
C ILE A 28 -1.19 -0.99 1.91
N PRO A 29 -1.75 0.04 1.27
CA PRO A 29 -2.88 0.78 1.85
C PRO A 29 -4.12 -0.12 1.99
N ALA A 30 -4.84 0.02 3.10
CA ALA A 30 -6.04 -0.75 3.43
C ALA A 30 -7.11 0.12 4.08
N LEU A 31 -8.32 -0.44 4.29
CA LEU A 31 -9.42 0.18 5.05
C LEU A 31 -10.07 1.40 4.39
N PHE A 32 -10.06 1.45 3.06
CA PHE A 32 -10.75 2.51 2.30
C PHE A 32 -12.15 2.08 1.88
N LEU A 33 -13.05 3.07 1.81
CA LEU A 33 -14.35 2.95 1.16
C LEU A 33 -14.26 3.48 -0.27
N ALA A 34 -15.11 2.97 -1.17
CA ALA A 34 -15.10 3.31 -2.59
C ALA A 34 -15.23 4.83 -2.86
N ASP A 35 -16.00 5.55 -2.05
CA ASP A 35 -16.22 6.99 -2.18
C ASP A 35 -15.34 7.84 -1.26
N GLY A 36 -14.56 7.22 -0.37
CA GLY A 36 -13.72 7.89 0.63
C GLY A 36 -12.48 8.58 0.05
N LEU A 37 -12.20 8.37 -1.24
CA LEU A 37 -11.03 8.90 -1.95
C LEU A 37 -11.39 9.94 -3.01
N ARG A 38 -12.68 10.28 -3.16
CA ARG A 38 -13.20 11.14 -4.23
C ARG A 38 -12.61 12.55 -4.26
N ASP A 39 -12.10 13.04 -3.13
CA ASP A 39 -11.53 14.38 -3.00
C ASP A 39 -9.98 14.36 -3.09
N VAL A 40 -9.36 13.19 -3.29
CA VAL A 40 -7.91 13.02 -3.41
C VAL A 40 -7.48 13.23 -4.86
N HIS A 41 -7.21 14.47 -5.23
CA HIS A 41 -6.78 14.85 -6.58
C HIS A 41 -5.26 14.85 -6.80
N LYS A 42 -4.47 14.46 -5.80
CA LYS A 42 -3.00 14.42 -5.90
C LYS A 42 -2.54 13.16 -6.64
N PRO A 43 -1.36 13.14 -7.30
CA PRO A 43 -0.79 11.92 -7.83
C PRO A 43 -0.55 10.88 -6.72
N VAL A 44 -0.94 9.63 -7.00
CA VAL A 44 -0.76 8.50 -6.08
C VAL A 44 -0.04 7.35 -6.78
N ALA A 45 0.96 6.80 -6.11
CA ALA A 45 1.53 5.49 -6.45
C ALA A 45 1.04 4.45 -5.44
N LEU A 46 0.59 3.30 -5.94
CA LEU A 46 0.11 2.17 -5.13
C LEU A 46 1.03 0.97 -5.36
N TRP A 47 1.59 0.44 -4.27
CA TRP A 47 2.35 -0.81 -4.29
C TRP A 47 1.67 -1.84 -3.38
N VAL A 48 1.46 -3.05 -3.90
CA VAL A 48 0.70 -4.10 -3.21
C VAL A 48 1.46 -5.42 -3.27
N ALA A 49 1.36 -6.21 -2.21
CA ALA A 49 1.86 -7.58 -2.15
C ALA A 49 0.86 -8.56 -2.78
N ALA A 50 1.30 -9.37 -3.74
CA ALA A 50 0.42 -10.31 -4.44
C ALA A 50 -0.11 -11.45 -3.54
N LEU A 51 0.66 -11.84 -2.52
CA LEU A 51 0.37 -12.95 -1.62
C LEU A 51 -0.02 -12.46 -0.22
N ASP A 52 -0.47 -11.20 -0.10
CA ASP A 52 -1.04 -10.67 1.13
C ASP A 52 -2.46 -11.21 1.37
N ASP A 53 -2.63 -11.96 2.45
CA ASP A 53 -3.91 -12.54 2.88
C ASP A 53 -4.69 -11.64 3.85
N ILE A 54 -4.07 -10.55 4.34
CA ILE A 54 -4.66 -9.58 5.27
C ILE A 54 -5.22 -8.37 4.50
N VAL A 55 -4.46 -7.85 3.53
CA VAL A 55 -4.86 -6.77 2.63
C VAL A 55 -4.87 -7.28 1.19
N PRO A 56 -5.89 -8.06 0.80
CA PRO A 56 -5.91 -8.72 -0.49
C PRO A 56 -6.07 -7.72 -1.65
N VAL A 57 -5.58 -8.11 -2.83
CA VAL A 57 -5.74 -7.35 -4.08
C VAL A 57 -7.22 -7.04 -4.37
N VAL A 58 -8.12 -7.97 -4.02
CA VAL A 58 -9.57 -7.77 -4.09
C VAL A 58 -10.15 -8.03 -2.70
N PRO A 59 -10.95 -7.11 -2.13
CA PRO A 59 -11.42 -5.85 -2.74
C PRO A 59 -10.49 -4.65 -2.51
N ASP A 60 -9.52 -4.72 -1.59
CA ASP A 60 -8.89 -3.53 -1.02
C ASP A 60 -8.09 -2.70 -2.04
N PHE A 61 -7.19 -3.32 -2.81
CA PHE A 61 -6.47 -2.60 -3.86
C PHE A 61 -7.39 -2.12 -4.99
N ALA A 62 -8.41 -2.92 -5.36
CA ALA A 62 -9.38 -2.52 -6.38
C ALA A 62 -10.15 -1.25 -5.97
N ILE A 63 -10.57 -1.16 -4.70
CA ILE A 63 -11.23 0.03 -4.14
C ILE A 63 -10.36 1.27 -4.29
N LEU A 64 -9.07 1.17 -3.97
CA LEU A 64 -8.14 2.29 -4.09
C LEU A 64 -7.88 2.69 -5.55
N ARG A 65 -7.60 1.71 -6.39
CA ARG A 65 -7.31 1.93 -7.82
C ARG A 65 -8.48 2.60 -8.53
N ASP A 66 -9.70 2.19 -8.22
CA ASP A 66 -10.92 2.63 -8.91
C ASP A 66 -11.60 3.82 -8.21
N GLY A 67 -11.33 4.05 -6.92
CA GLY A 67 -11.90 5.14 -6.12
C GLY A 67 -11.15 6.47 -6.21
N LEU A 68 -9.93 6.48 -6.77
CA LEU A 68 -9.15 7.70 -6.98
C LEU A 68 -9.58 8.45 -8.25
N PRO A 69 -9.87 9.77 -8.18
CA PRO A 69 -10.20 10.59 -9.35
C PRO A 69 -9.09 10.66 -10.40
N VAL A 70 -7.83 10.63 -9.95
CA VAL A 70 -6.65 10.54 -10.79
C VAL A 70 -6.15 9.11 -10.76
N ARG A 71 -6.10 8.46 -11.92
CA ARG A 71 -5.66 7.05 -12.02
C ARG A 71 -4.25 6.89 -11.41
N PRO A 72 -4.07 6.03 -10.40
CA PRO A 72 -2.78 5.85 -9.76
C PRO A 72 -1.80 5.04 -10.61
N VAL A 73 -0.51 5.32 -10.46
CA VAL A 73 0.54 4.40 -10.92
C VAL A 73 0.55 3.22 -9.97
N SER A 74 0.27 2.02 -10.47
CA SER A 74 0.10 0.85 -9.61
C SER A 74 1.10 -0.26 -9.95
N HIS A 75 1.60 -0.92 -8.91
CA HIS A 75 2.48 -2.08 -9.02
C HIS A 75 2.04 -3.17 -8.05
N ILE A 76 1.89 -4.39 -8.56
CA ILE A 76 1.66 -5.58 -7.75
C ILE A 76 2.99 -6.33 -7.72
N GLU A 77 3.62 -6.40 -6.55
CA GLU A 77 4.88 -7.10 -6.37
C GLU A 77 4.60 -8.61 -6.26
N PRO A 78 5.09 -9.42 -7.21
CA PRO A 78 4.91 -10.86 -7.15
C PRO A 78 5.64 -11.45 -5.95
N ASP A 79 5.13 -12.56 -5.43
CA ASP A 79 5.69 -13.34 -4.31
C ASP A 79 5.82 -12.59 -2.96
N ALA A 80 5.53 -11.29 -2.91
CA ALA A 80 5.51 -10.49 -1.69
C ALA A 80 4.27 -10.81 -0.84
N GLY A 81 4.46 -10.86 0.48
CA GLY A 81 3.38 -10.85 1.48
C GLY A 81 3.29 -9.51 2.21
N LEU A 82 2.35 -9.38 3.17
CA LEU A 82 2.10 -8.14 3.92
C LEU A 82 3.40 -7.52 4.48
N TYR A 83 4.23 -8.33 5.13
CA TYR A 83 5.41 -7.81 5.83
C TYR A 83 6.62 -7.58 4.92
N SER A 84 6.57 -7.96 3.64
CA SER A 84 7.67 -7.82 2.68
C SER A 84 8.09 -6.37 2.42
N PHE A 85 7.22 -5.41 2.73
CA PHE A 85 7.47 -3.98 2.59
C PHE A 85 8.14 -3.34 3.83
N LEU A 86 8.27 -4.08 4.93
CA LEU A 86 9.03 -3.64 6.09
C LEU A 86 10.53 -3.76 5.80
N ALA A 87 11.32 -2.75 6.20
CA ALA A 87 12.75 -2.69 5.93
C ALA A 87 13.48 -3.99 6.35
N PRO A 88 14.59 -4.35 5.68
CA PRO A 88 15.36 -5.53 6.04
C PRO A 88 15.78 -5.51 7.52
N TYR A 89 15.55 -6.62 8.21
CA TYR A 89 15.81 -6.71 9.64
C TYR A 89 17.27 -7.03 9.96
N THR A 90 17.70 -6.66 11.16
CA THR A 90 18.94 -7.16 11.77
C THR A 90 18.81 -8.64 12.13
N ARG A 91 19.94 -9.29 12.43
CA ARG A 91 19.94 -10.68 12.92
C ARG A 91 19.17 -10.83 14.23
N THR A 92 19.30 -9.87 15.14
CA THR A 92 18.60 -9.87 16.43
C THR A 92 17.09 -9.78 16.24
N GLN A 93 16.62 -8.84 15.41
CA GLN A 93 15.18 -8.69 15.11
C GLN A 93 14.58 -9.95 14.49
N ARG A 94 15.30 -10.64 13.59
CA ARG A 94 14.83 -11.92 13.02
C ARG A 94 14.60 -13.00 14.08
N ALA A 95 15.36 -12.99 15.17
CA ALA A 95 15.21 -13.95 16.25
C ALA A 95 14.04 -13.61 17.18
N GLU A 96 13.74 -12.32 17.36
CA GLU A 96 12.74 -11.84 18.33
C GLU A 96 11.35 -11.63 17.70
N LEU A 97 11.28 -11.32 16.39
CA LEU A 97 10.07 -10.90 15.68
C LEU A 97 9.79 -11.82 14.49
N TYR A 98 9.87 -13.13 14.71
CA TYR A 98 9.84 -14.15 13.66
C TYR A 98 8.66 -13.99 12.68
N GLU A 99 7.46 -13.69 13.19
CA GLU A 99 6.21 -13.57 12.41
C GLU A 99 6.29 -12.49 11.31
N ILE A 100 6.85 -11.31 11.63
CA ILE A 100 6.96 -10.20 10.66
C ILE A 100 8.30 -10.17 9.92
N CYS A 101 9.27 -10.95 10.41
CA CYS A 101 10.63 -11.02 9.87
C CYS A 101 10.86 -12.15 8.87
N THR A 102 9.89 -13.07 8.73
CA THR A 102 9.98 -14.19 7.80
C THR A 102 9.20 -13.86 6.55
N ASP A 103 9.90 -13.79 5.42
CA ASP A 103 9.27 -13.64 4.11
C ASP A 103 8.71 -14.97 3.60
N LEU A 104 7.74 -14.87 2.68
CA LEU A 104 7.23 -16.05 1.98
C LEU A 104 8.33 -16.70 1.12
N PRO A 105 8.26 -18.03 0.89
CA PRO A 105 9.22 -18.71 0.04
C PRO A 105 9.35 -18.05 -1.34
N GLY A 106 10.59 -17.79 -1.77
CA GLY A 106 10.88 -17.19 -3.07
C GLY A 106 11.02 -15.66 -3.05
N PHE A 107 10.66 -14.98 -1.96
CA PHE A 107 10.80 -13.54 -1.86
C PHE A 107 12.15 -13.11 -1.26
N ASP A 108 12.93 -12.32 -2.01
CA ASP A 108 14.17 -11.70 -1.52
C ASP A 108 13.91 -10.23 -1.13
N ARG A 109 13.62 -10.02 0.15
CA ARG A 109 13.43 -8.68 0.72
C ARG A 109 14.64 -7.77 0.52
N VAL A 110 15.85 -8.30 0.66
CA VAL A 110 17.08 -7.49 0.56
C VAL A 110 17.26 -6.97 -0.86
N ALA A 111 16.96 -7.78 -1.87
CA ALA A 111 16.96 -7.35 -3.27
C ALA A 111 15.75 -6.48 -3.66
N PHE A 112 14.61 -6.68 -3.00
CA PHE A 112 13.38 -5.92 -3.25
C PHE A 112 13.49 -4.44 -2.83
N HIS A 113 13.96 -4.15 -1.61
CA HIS A 113 13.93 -2.79 -1.07
C HIS A 113 14.66 -1.73 -1.92
N PRO A 114 15.83 -2.01 -2.52
CA PRO A 114 16.46 -1.08 -3.46
C PRO A 114 15.57 -0.73 -4.65
N ARG A 115 14.81 -1.69 -5.19
CA ARG A 115 13.86 -1.44 -6.30
C ARG A 115 12.67 -0.59 -5.84
N LEU A 116 12.09 -0.93 -4.69
CA LEU A 116 10.98 -0.16 -4.09
C LEU A 116 11.40 1.30 -3.87
N ASN A 117 12.57 1.52 -3.27
CA ASN A 117 13.10 2.85 -2.99
C ASN A 117 13.39 3.63 -4.28
N ALA A 118 13.97 2.98 -5.29
CA ALA A 118 14.23 3.62 -6.58
C ALA A 118 12.92 4.05 -7.27
N ALA A 119 11.88 3.21 -7.21
CA ALA A 119 10.56 3.54 -7.75
C ALA A 119 9.91 4.71 -7.00
N ALA A 120 9.99 4.74 -5.66
CA ALA A 120 9.49 5.84 -4.86
C ALA A 120 10.20 7.16 -5.20
N VAL A 121 11.54 7.17 -5.28
CA VAL A 121 12.32 8.35 -5.66
C VAL A 121 11.97 8.82 -7.07
N ALA A 122 11.86 7.91 -8.04
CA ALA A 122 11.48 8.25 -9.41
C ALA A 122 10.08 8.87 -9.46
N PHE A 123 9.12 8.29 -8.74
CA PHE A 123 7.76 8.80 -8.67
C PHE A 123 7.70 10.20 -8.04
N PHE A 124 8.39 10.43 -6.93
CA PHE A 124 8.45 11.75 -6.30
C PHE A 124 9.11 12.79 -7.21
N ARG A 125 10.23 12.46 -7.87
CA ARG A 125 10.88 13.39 -8.82
C ARG A 125 10.01 13.80 -9.99
N ALA A 126 9.09 12.93 -10.42
CA ALA A 126 8.20 13.21 -11.53
C ALA A 126 6.96 14.04 -11.14
N ASN A 127 6.64 14.15 -9.85
CA ASN A 127 5.37 14.71 -9.36
C ASN A 127 5.53 15.81 -8.28
N LEU A 128 6.77 16.14 -7.89
CA LEU A 128 7.12 17.29 -7.04
C LEU A 128 7.66 18.42 -7.90
#